data_AF-A0A2E9M0W8-F1
#
_entry.id   AF-A0A2E9M0W8-F1
#
_cell.length_a   1.000
_cell.length_b   1.000
_cell.length_c   1.000
_cell.angle_alpha   90.00
_cell.angle_beta   90.00
_cell.angle_gamma   90.00
#
_symmetry.space_group_name_H-M   'P 1'
#
loop_
_entity.id
_entity.type
_entity.pdbx_description
1 polymer ?
#
loop_
_entity_poly.entity_id
_entity_poly.type
_entity_poly.pdbx_seq_one_letter_code
_entity_poly.pdbx_strand_id
1 'polypeptide(L)'
;MAQYKFQTDGSHLSASKHRPSSTGFGWLLTKKGKSGFSSQKAFRQIEPSTNNVAEWLAVVDAVEYAKKHLHDAKFVIIETDSELVVKQVAGEYQVKDQRLKAIKAQYNRIVNNVPFSVQVKHIPREKNQMADSLSKLGSLLNR
;
A
#
# COMPACT_ATOMS: atom_id res chain seq x y z
N MET A 1 -13.12 6.41 -19.36
CA MET A 1 -12.27 5.22 -19.16
C MET A 1 -12.36 4.82 -17.69
N ALA A 2 -12.04 3.58 -17.32
CA ALA A 2 -12.06 3.20 -15.92
C ALA A 2 -10.88 3.83 -15.17
N GLN A 3 -11.14 4.52 -14.06
CA GLN A 3 -10.12 5.07 -13.18
C GLN A 3 -9.92 4.12 -12.00
N TYR A 4 -8.69 3.66 -11.83
CA TYR A 4 -8.29 2.79 -10.72
C TYR A 4 -7.52 3.58 -9.68
N LYS A 5 -7.97 3.45 -8.43
CA LYS A 5 -7.35 4.11 -7.29
C LYS A 5 -7.23 3.14 -6.12
N PHE A 6 -6.02 2.98 -5.62
CA PHE A 6 -5.73 2.35 -4.34
C PHE A 6 -5.58 3.41 -3.27
N GLN A 7 -6.07 3.10 -2.08
CA GLN A 7 -5.70 3.74 -0.82
C GLN A 7 -4.94 2.71 0.00
N THR A 8 -3.77 3.04 0.52
CA THR A 8 -2.87 2.09 1.20
C THR A 8 -2.42 2.63 2.54
N ASP A 9 -2.24 1.75 3.53
CA ASP A 9 -1.73 2.12 4.85
C ASP A 9 -1.02 0.95 5.55
N GLY A 10 -0.12 1.29 6.47
CA GLY A 10 0.59 0.37 7.35
C GLY A 10 0.26 0.60 8.83
N SER A 11 0.26 -0.47 9.62
CA SER A 11 0.07 -0.40 11.07
C SER A 11 1.12 -1.24 11.78
N HIS A 12 1.77 -0.62 12.76
CA HIS A 12 2.57 -1.31 13.77
C HIS A 12 1.94 -1.13 15.14
N LEU A 13 1.77 -2.25 15.84
CA LEU A 13 1.33 -2.30 17.21
C LEU A 13 2.49 -2.75 18.09
N SER A 14 2.92 -1.87 19.00
CA SER A 14 3.94 -2.19 20.00
C SER A 14 3.52 -3.35 20.89
N ALA A 15 4.52 -4.07 21.42
CA ALA A 15 4.28 -5.11 22.41
C ALA A 15 3.64 -4.54 23.68
N SER A 16 2.78 -5.34 24.31
CA SER A 16 2.20 -5.08 25.62
C SER A 16 2.34 -6.31 26.51
N LYS A 17 1.98 -6.18 27.80
CA LYS A 17 1.99 -7.30 28.76
C LYS A 17 1.21 -8.53 28.26
N HIS A 18 0.22 -8.33 27.39
CA HIS A 18 -0.70 -9.38 26.94
C HIS A 18 -0.58 -9.74 25.45
N ARG A 19 0.26 -9.02 24.67
CA ARG A 19 0.39 -9.26 23.23
C ARG A 19 1.79 -8.90 22.73
N PRO A 20 2.45 -9.75 21.93
CA PRO A 20 3.69 -9.37 21.26
C PRO A 20 3.46 -8.21 20.28
N SER A 21 4.54 -7.59 19.83
CA SER A 21 4.45 -6.60 18.75
C SER A 21 3.89 -7.27 17.50
N SER A 22 3.01 -6.56 16.79
CA SER A 22 2.40 -7.07 15.57
C SER A 22 2.40 -5.98 14.50
N THR A 23 2.55 -6.38 13.25
CA THR A 23 2.62 -5.45 12.12
C THR A 23 1.72 -5.96 11.00
N GLY A 24 1.03 -5.06 10.33
CA GLY A 24 0.18 -5.41 9.21
C GLY A 24 -0.03 -4.22 8.28
N PHE A 25 -0.57 -4.50 7.11
CA PHE A 25 -0.92 -3.48 6.12
C PHE A 25 -2.29 -3.75 5.54
N GLY A 26 -2.85 -2.74 4.88
CA GLY A 26 -4.13 -2.83 4.19
C GLY A 26 -4.25 -1.89 3.01
N TRP A 27 -5.13 -2.24 2.07
CA TRP A 27 -5.47 -1.36 0.96
C TRP A 27 -6.93 -1.51 0.51
N LEU A 28 -7.48 -0.42 0.00
CA LEU A 28 -8.78 -0.34 -0.68
C LEU A 28 -8.54 0.04 -2.15
N LEU A 29 -8.97 -0.81 -3.06
CA LEU A 29 -9.09 -0.49 -4.49
C LEU A 29 -10.50 0.02 -4.78
N THR A 30 -10.58 1.11 -5.53
CA THR A 30 -11.81 1.61 -6.13
C THR A 30 -11.66 1.71 -7.65
N LYS A 31 -12.69 1.30 -8.38
CA LYS A 31 -12.81 1.46 -9.84
C LYS A 31 -14.03 2.33 -10.12
N LYS A 32 -13.83 3.45 -10.82
CA LYS A 32 -14.92 4.25 -11.38
C LYS A 32 -14.92 4.10 -12.90
N GLY A 33 -15.95 3.46 -13.45
CA GLY A 33 -16.06 3.19 -14.89
C GLY A 33 -17.45 3.50 -15.45
N LYS A 34 -17.65 3.19 -16.74
CA LYS A 34 -18.96 3.35 -17.41
C LYS A 34 -20.05 2.49 -16.77
N SER A 35 -19.68 1.33 -16.22
CA SER A 35 -20.57 0.38 -15.54
C SER A 35 -20.82 0.71 -14.07
N GLY A 36 -20.39 1.89 -13.60
CA GLY A 36 -20.55 2.31 -12.20
C GLY A 36 -19.28 2.19 -11.36
N PHE A 37 -19.48 2.13 -10.04
CA PHE A 37 -18.43 2.05 -9.03
C PHE A 37 -18.28 0.62 -8.50
N SER A 38 -17.06 0.13 -8.38
CA SER A 38 -16.76 -1.11 -7.66
C SER A 38 -15.56 -0.93 -6.73
N SER A 39 -15.46 -1.80 -5.73
CA SER A 39 -14.34 -1.79 -4.78
C SER A 39 -13.87 -3.20 -4.44
N GLN A 40 -12.58 -3.30 -4.11
CA GLN A 40 -11.92 -4.50 -3.59
C GLN A 40 -11.03 -4.09 -2.42
N LYS A 41 -10.78 -4.99 -1.47
CA LYS A 41 -9.95 -4.69 -0.30
C LYS A 41 -9.10 -5.88 0.09
N ALA A 42 -7.95 -5.61 0.66
CA ALA A 42 -7.13 -6.62 1.31
C ALA A 42 -6.46 -6.06 2.55
N PHE A 43 -6.08 -6.96 3.45
CA PHE A 43 -5.20 -6.70 4.57
C PHE A 43 -4.40 -7.96 4.88
N ARG A 44 -3.23 -7.78 5.49
CA ARG A 44 -2.33 -8.90 5.81
C ARG A 44 -1.49 -8.55 7.05
N GLN A 45 -1.34 -9.54 7.94
CA GLN A 45 -0.32 -9.52 8.97
C GLN A 45 1.03 -9.91 8.37
N ILE A 46 2.08 -9.21 8.78
CA ILE A 46 3.45 -9.51 8.37
C ILE A 46 4.31 -9.77 9.60
N GLU A 47 5.49 -10.34 9.37
CA GLU A 47 6.51 -10.45 10.41
C GLU A 47 6.73 -9.11 11.12
N PRO A 48 6.90 -9.11 12.45
CA PRO A 48 7.13 -7.89 13.24
C PRO A 48 8.18 -6.99 12.59
N SER A 49 7.80 -5.74 12.37
CA SER A 49 8.61 -4.77 11.64
C SER A 49 8.23 -3.34 11.99
N THR A 50 8.91 -2.34 11.43
CA THR A 50 8.55 -0.93 11.60
C THR A 50 7.31 -0.55 10.80
N ASN A 51 6.64 0.54 11.19
CA ASN A 51 5.52 1.08 10.44
C ASN A 51 5.90 1.39 8.98
N ASN A 52 7.07 1.99 8.76
CA ASN A 52 7.55 2.32 7.40
C ASN A 52 7.65 1.10 6.48
N VAL A 53 8.01 -0.06 7.01
CA VAL A 53 8.01 -1.31 6.24
C VAL A 53 6.59 -1.74 5.90
N ALA A 54 5.64 -1.60 6.83
CA ALA A 54 4.23 -1.89 6.58
C ALA A 54 3.64 -0.97 5.49
N GLU A 55 3.90 0.33 5.57
CA GLU A 55 3.48 1.31 4.56
C GLU A 55 3.98 0.94 3.15
N TRP A 56 5.27 0.63 3.05
CA TRP A 56 5.89 0.24 1.79
C TRP A 56 5.33 -1.07 1.22
N LEU A 57 5.10 -2.06 2.08
CA LEU A 57 4.50 -3.33 1.66
C LEU A 57 3.05 -3.15 1.25
N ALA A 58 2.30 -2.23 1.86
CA ALA A 58 0.94 -1.88 1.42
C ALA A 58 0.94 -1.40 -0.04
N VAL A 59 1.87 -0.50 -0.39
CA VAL A 59 2.03 0.01 -1.75
C VAL A 59 2.46 -1.10 -2.71
N VAL A 60 3.41 -1.95 -2.32
CA VAL A 60 3.88 -3.06 -3.18
C VAL A 60 2.75 -4.05 -3.45
N ASP A 61 2.02 -4.51 -2.42
CA ASP A 61 0.92 -5.47 -2.56
C ASP A 61 -0.20 -4.90 -3.45
N ALA A 62 -0.49 -3.59 -3.35
CA ALA A 62 -1.42 -2.90 -4.24
C ALA A 62 -0.97 -2.91 -5.72
N VAL A 63 0.30 -2.64 -6.02
CA VAL A 63 0.83 -2.69 -7.40
C VAL A 63 0.86 -4.14 -7.91
N GLU A 64 1.20 -5.11 -7.06
CA GLU A 64 1.16 -6.53 -7.44
C GLU A 64 -0.25 -6.99 -7.80
N TYR A 65 -1.24 -6.58 -6.99
CA TYR A 65 -2.64 -6.81 -7.31
C TYR A 65 -3.02 -6.14 -8.63
N ALA A 66 -2.61 -4.89 -8.83
CA ALA A 66 -2.88 -4.16 -10.07
C ALA A 66 -2.31 -4.90 -11.29
N LYS A 67 -1.05 -5.34 -11.23
CA LYS A 67 -0.40 -6.11 -12.29
C LYS A 67 -1.15 -7.39 -12.62
N LYS A 68 -1.64 -8.10 -11.60
CA LYS A 68 -2.29 -9.40 -11.74
C LYS A 68 -3.74 -9.32 -12.23
N HIS A 69 -4.45 -8.23 -11.92
CA HIS A 69 -5.91 -8.19 -12.08
C HIS A 69 -6.42 -7.04 -12.95
N LEU A 70 -5.66 -5.96 -13.14
CA LEU A 70 -6.13 -4.74 -13.80
C LEU A 70 -5.60 -4.63 -15.24
N HIS A 71 -5.85 -5.66 -16.05
CA HIS A 71 -5.37 -5.73 -17.44
C HIS A 71 -5.98 -4.65 -18.36
N ASP A 72 -7.14 -4.08 -17.98
CA ASP A 72 -7.80 -2.96 -18.68
C ASP A 72 -7.34 -1.58 -18.18
N ALA A 73 -6.44 -1.51 -17.19
CA ALA A 73 -5.93 -0.25 -16.68
C ALA A 73 -5.01 0.42 -17.70
N LYS A 74 -5.14 1.75 -17.80
CA LYS A 74 -4.14 2.63 -18.44
C LYS A 74 -3.38 3.47 -17.42
N PHE A 75 -4.02 3.72 -16.27
CA PHE A 75 -3.48 4.54 -15.21
C PHE A 75 -3.99 4.03 -13.86
N VAL A 76 -3.08 3.88 -12.90
CA VAL A 76 -3.37 3.45 -11.53
C VAL A 76 -2.83 4.50 -10.57
N ILE A 77 -3.70 5.02 -9.70
CA ILE A 77 -3.35 5.95 -8.64
C ILE A 77 -3.19 5.17 -7.33
N ILE A 78 -2.13 5.43 -6.59
CA ILE A 78 -1.93 4.94 -5.23
C ILE A 78 -1.90 6.16 -4.31
N GLU A 79 -2.83 6.19 -3.37
CA GLU A 79 -2.97 7.22 -2.35
C GLU A 79 -2.50 6.65 -1.01
N THR A 80 -1.61 7.35 -0.34
CA THR A 80 -1.12 7.02 1.01
C THR A 80 -0.96 8.31 1.80
N ASP A 81 -1.15 8.25 3.11
CA ASP A 81 -0.82 9.34 4.05
C ASP A 81 0.63 9.29 4.54
N SER A 82 1.44 8.35 4.04
CA SER A 82 2.88 8.30 4.29
C SER A 82 3.65 9.22 3.33
N GLU A 83 3.95 10.45 3.76
CA GLU A 83 4.86 11.34 3.00
C GLU A 83 6.23 10.70 2.74
N LEU A 84 6.72 9.87 3.67
CA LEU A 84 7.98 9.16 3.52
C LEU A 84 7.97 8.29 2.26
N VAL A 85 6.93 7.46 2.09
CA VAL A 85 6.80 6.58 0.92
C VAL A 85 6.73 7.41 -0.35
N VAL A 86 5.93 8.48 -0.37
CA VAL A 86 5.80 9.37 -1.54
C VAL A 86 7.15 9.95 -1.94
N LYS A 87 7.89 10.56 -1.00
CA LYS A 87 9.21 11.17 -1.26
C LYS A 87 10.26 10.14 -1.64
N GLN A 88 10.20 8.94 -1.06
CA GLN A 88 11.13 7.87 -1.42
C GLN A 88 10.81 7.25 -2.80
N VAL A 89 9.53 7.15 -3.20
CA VAL A 89 9.14 6.76 -4.57
C VAL A 89 9.63 7.79 -5.57
N ALA A 90 9.45 9.09 -5.28
CA ALA A 90 9.93 10.19 -6.11
C ALA A 90 11.47 10.29 -6.20
N GLY A 91 12.20 9.56 -5.34
CA GLY A 91 13.66 9.60 -5.28
C GLY A 91 14.23 10.80 -4.52
N GLU A 92 13.36 11.67 -3.98
CA GLU A 92 13.74 12.81 -3.15
C GLU A 92 14.40 12.35 -1.85
N TYR A 93 13.88 11.27 -1.25
CA TYR A 93 14.43 10.72 0.00
C TYR A 93 15.18 9.42 -0.27
N GLN A 94 16.41 9.36 0.24
CA GLN A 94 17.22 8.15 0.21
C GLN A 94 16.68 7.11 1.19
N VAL A 95 16.66 5.86 0.74
CA VAL A 95 16.32 4.71 1.58
C VAL A 95 17.61 4.16 2.18
N LYS A 96 17.80 4.30 3.49
CA LYS A 96 19.00 3.81 4.18
C LYS A 96 18.86 2.36 4.65
N ASP A 97 17.69 2.01 5.15
CA ASP A 97 17.35 0.68 5.64
C ASP A 97 17.42 -0.37 4.51
N GLN A 98 18.14 -1.47 4.74
CA GLN A 98 18.37 -2.51 3.72
C GLN A 98 17.09 -3.24 3.32
N ARG A 99 16.16 -3.46 4.26
CA ARG A 99 14.88 -4.10 3.98
C ARG A 99 14.02 -3.20 3.12
N LEU A 100 13.95 -1.91 3.42
CA LEU A 100 13.25 -0.92 2.59
C LEU A 100 13.90 -0.78 1.20
N LYS A 101 15.22 -0.88 1.07
CA LYS A 101 15.89 -0.88 -0.25
C LYS A 101 15.41 -2.05 -1.10
N ALA A 102 15.33 -3.25 -0.52
CA ALA A 102 14.82 -4.43 -1.21
C ALA A 102 13.34 -4.26 -1.61
N ILE A 103 12.50 -3.74 -0.73
CA ILE A 103 11.08 -3.50 -1.02
C ILE A 103 10.90 -2.44 -2.11
N LYS A 104 11.66 -1.34 -2.07
CA LYS A 104 11.66 -0.32 -3.13
C LYS A 104 12.16 -0.89 -4.47
N ALA A 105 13.16 -1.77 -4.45
CA ALA A 105 13.63 -2.44 -5.67
C ALA A 105 12.54 -3.36 -6.26
N GLN A 106 11.80 -4.08 -5.42
CA GLN A 106 10.63 -4.87 -5.85
C GLN A 106 9.54 -3.98 -6.47
N TYR A 107 9.18 -2.88 -5.81
CA TYR A 107 8.24 -1.88 -6.34
C TYR A 107 8.66 -1.43 -7.74
N ASN A 108 9.90 -0.95 -7.88
CA ASN A 108 10.44 -0.48 -9.17
C ASN A 108 10.40 -1.59 -10.24
N ARG A 109 10.76 -2.83 -9.88
CA ARG A 109 10.68 -3.96 -10.81
C ARG A 109 9.25 -4.18 -11.30
N ILE A 110 8.25 -4.09 -10.43
CA ILE A 110 6.86 -4.32 -10.82
C ILE A 110 6.38 -3.17 -11.71
N VAL A 111 6.59 -1.92 -11.30
CA VAL A 111 6.14 -0.73 -12.04
C VAL A 111 6.78 -0.64 -13.43
N ASN A 112 8.04 -1.05 -13.58
CA ASN A 112 8.70 -1.08 -14.89
C ASN A 112 8.18 -2.18 -15.83
N ASN A 113 7.37 -3.12 -15.33
CA ASN A 113 6.88 -4.27 -16.09
C ASN A 113 5.34 -4.31 -16.24
N VAL A 114 4.63 -3.24 -15.87
CA VAL A 114 3.17 -3.13 -16.07
C VAL A 114 2.84 -2.32 -17.33
N PRO A 115 1.75 -2.65 -18.04
CA PRO A 115 1.35 -1.94 -19.27
C PRO A 115 0.61 -0.62 -19.02
N PHE A 116 0.64 -0.11 -17.79
CA PHE A 116 -0.05 1.10 -17.34
C PHE A 116 0.86 1.97 -16.50
N SER A 117 0.58 3.27 -16.43
CA SER A 117 1.32 4.17 -15.55
C SER A 117 0.83 4.05 -14.11
N VAL A 118 1.77 4.10 -13.17
CA VAL A 118 1.50 4.13 -11.73
C VAL A 118 1.89 5.50 -11.19
N GLN A 119 0.98 6.14 -10.45
CA GLN A 119 1.27 7.38 -9.72
C GLN A 119 1.02 7.16 -8.23
N VAL A 120 2.05 7.42 -7.41
CA VAL A 120 1.92 7.44 -5.95
C VAL A 120 1.80 8.90 -5.51
N LYS A 121 0.80 9.21 -4.68
CA LYS A 121 0.59 10.56 -4.17
C LYS A 121 0.15 10.57 -2.72
N HIS A 122 0.49 11.64 -2.04
CA HIS A 122 0.08 11.88 -0.67
C HIS A 122 -1.40 12.25 -0.59
N ILE A 123 -2.10 11.75 0.43
CA ILE A 123 -3.40 12.24 0.86
C ILE A 123 -3.40 12.49 2.39
N PRO A 124 -4.18 13.46 2.89
CA PRO A 124 -4.38 13.61 4.33
C PRO A 124 -4.97 12.34 4.96
N ARG A 125 -4.56 12.01 6.20
CA ARG A 125 -4.94 10.78 6.93
C ARG A 125 -6.45 10.61 7.10
N GLU A 126 -7.15 11.72 7.23
CA GLU A 126 -8.60 11.86 7.38
C GLU A 126 -9.32 11.39 6.11
N LYS A 127 -8.63 11.37 4.97
CA LYS A 127 -9.10 10.79 3.71
C LYS A 127 -8.67 9.33 3.54
N ASN A 128 -7.76 8.81 4.37
CA ASN A 128 -7.22 7.45 4.30
C ASN A 128 -7.82 6.46 5.33
N GLN A 129 -8.92 6.84 5.99
CA GLN A 129 -9.50 6.10 7.12
C GLN A 129 -9.80 4.61 6.84
N MET A 130 -10.22 4.28 5.62
CA MET A 130 -10.52 2.88 5.27
C MET A 130 -9.25 2.04 5.19
N ALA A 131 -8.18 2.56 4.58
CA ALA A 131 -6.90 1.85 4.53
C ALA A 131 -6.31 1.71 5.94
N ASP A 132 -6.42 2.74 6.77
CA ASP A 132 -6.03 2.70 8.19
C ASP A 132 -6.80 1.67 9.01
N SER A 133 -8.10 1.54 8.77
CA SER A 133 -8.89 0.47 9.40
C SER A 133 -8.44 -0.92 8.95
N LEU A 134 -8.14 -1.08 7.65
CA LEU A 134 -7.65 -2.34 7.09
C LEU A 134 -6.25 -2.70 7.58
N SER A 135 -5.34 -1.74 7.69
CA SER A 135 -3.99 -1.97 8.21
C SER A 135 -4.02 -2.40 9.68
N LYS A 136 -4.87 -1.76 10.49
CA LYS A 136 -5.14 -2.15 11.88
C LYS A 136 -5.70 -3.56 11.96
N LEU A 137 -6.69 -3.92 11.14
CA LEU A 137 -7.19 -5.30 11.05
C LEU A 137 -6.07 -6.28 10.69
N GLY A 138 -5.22 -5.93 9.72
CA GLY A 138 -4.04 -6.71 9.35
C GLY A 138 -3.05 -6.90 10.50
N SER A 139 -2.89 -5.91 11.37
CA SER A 139 -2.02 -6.02 12.55
C SER A 139 -2.66 -6.79 13.73
N LEU A 140 -3.96 -7.06 13.69
CA LEU A 140 -4.69 -7.69 14.80
C LEU A 140 -5.08 -9.15 14.54
N LEU A 141 -5.30 -9.52 13.28
CA LEU A 141 -5.81 -10.84 12.92
C LEU A 141 -4.64 -11.77 12.55
N ASN A 142 -4.33 -12.70 13.46
CA ASN A 142 -3.50 -13.86 13.18
C ASN A 142 -4.19 -14.71 12.11
N ARG A 143 -3.47 -15.04 11.02
CA ARG A 143 -3.88 -16.15 10.16
C ARG A 143 -3.60 -17.48 10.85
#